data_AF-A0AA43DY86-F1
#
_entry.id   AF-A0AA43DY86-F1
#
_cell.length_a   1.000
_cell.length_b   1.000
_cell.length_c   1.000
_cell.angle_alpha   90.00
_cell.angle_beta   90.00
_cell.angle_gamma   90.00
#
_symmetry.space_group_name_H-M   'P 1'
#
loop_
_entity.id
_entity.type
_entity.pdbx_description
1 polymer ?
#
loop_
_entity_poly.entity_id
_entity_poly.type
_entity_poly.pdbx_seq_one_letter_code
_entity_poly.pdbx_strand_id
1 'polypeptide(L)'
;MDEFCTPESNNSPTWTLLDLVIWKAWPERLGGGTAYSRRFKDAWVVHNKSYIKAAAAKYSLPIELLAGVCWIEVGGDPNFVDRLGFEIRAFDRLGNRPHLITSPPLKTSFGWVSIQLRTAAVTLGMNPDEMDISQLRSLANCIETDIYNIDIAAKHIRMLADYDHFSSIGMEEVRIIGARYNWGTSRSLDEIKKDLSYGNFIVNSWSHLKQLTM
;
A
#
# COMPACT_ATOMS: atom_id res chain seq x y z
N MET A 1 -19.33 14.09 -4.25
CA MET A 1 -18.46 13.85 -3.09
C MET A 1 -18.62 12.38 -2.76
N ASP A 2 -17.54 11.63 -2.77
CA ASP A 2 -17.55 10.29 -2.19
C ASP A 2 -17.69 10.43 -0.67
N GLU A 3 -18.40 9.50 -0.04
CA GLU A 3 -18.64 9.51 1.40
C GLU A 3 -17.33 9.45 2.22
N PHE A 4 -16.26 8.89 1.63
CA PHE A 4 -15.00 8.61 2.32
C PHE A 4 -13.86 9.59 1.98
N CYS A 5 -13.90 10.24 0.81
CA CYS A 5 -12.82 11.12 0.38
C CYS A 5 -13.30 12.16 -0.64
N THR A 6 -12.46 13.19 -0.82
CA THR A 6 -12.51 14.01 -2.03
C THR A 6 -11.48 13.43 -3.00
N PRO A 7 -11.88 12.89 -4.16
CA PRO A 7 -10.93 12.33 -5.12
C PRO A 7 -10.04 13.43 -5.68
N GLU A 8 -8.79 13.46 -5.23
CA GLU A 8 -7.75 14.34 -5.75
C GLU A 8 -6.62 13.46 -6.27
N SER A 9 -6.13 13.75 -7.47
CA SER A 9 -4.96 13.09 -8.02
C SER A 9 -3.89 14.09 -8.41
N ASN A 10 -2.63 13.71 -8.19
CA ASN A 10 -1.48 14.48 -8.63
C ASN A 10 -0.88 13.96 -9.97
N ASN A 11 -1.61 13.09 -10.68
CA ASN A 11 -1.16 12.43 -11.91
C ASN A 11 0.16 11.66 -11.72
N SER A 12 0.25 10.87 -10.64
CA SER A 12 1.42 10.03 -10.38
C SER A 12 1.80 9.13 -11.57
N PRO A 13 3.10 8.85 -11.77
CA PRO A 13 3.55 7.89 -12.77
C PRO A 13 2.81 6.56 -12.66
N THR A 14 2.39 6.00 -13.80
CA THR A 14 1.59 4.77 -13.82
C THR A 14 2.42 3.55 -14.22
N TRP A 15 2.21 2.43 -13.51
CA TRP A 15 2.74 1.12 -13.86
C TRP A 15 1.77 0.37 -14.76
N THR A 16 2.12 0.25 -16.04
CA THR A 16 1.25 -0.33 -17.07
C THR A 16 1.62 -1.78 -17.39
N LEU A 17 0.83 -2.42 -18.26
CA LEU A 17 1.16 -3.75 -18.77
C LEU A 17 2.48 -3.75 -19.56
N LEU A 18 2.79 -2.66 -20.27
CA LEU A 18 4.06 -2.54 -20.97
C LEU A 18 5.23 -2.51 -19.98
N ASP A 19 5.08 -1.81 -18.86
CA ASP A 19 6.09 -1.77 -17.80
C ASP A 19 6.36 -3.14 -17.19
N LEU A 20 5.30 -3.93 -16.96
CA LEU A 20 5.44 -5.33 -16.55
C LEU A 20 6.23 -6.15 -17.55
N VAL A 21 5.93 -6.02 -18.84
CA VAL A 21 6.65 -6.74 -19.91
C VAL A 21 8.12 -6.32 -19.94
N ILE A 22 8.40 -5.02 -19.82
CA ILE A 22 9.77 -4.51 -19.76
C ILE A 22 10.51 -5.04 -18.54
N TRP A 23 9.84 -5.10 -17.39
CA TRP A 23 10.42 -5.62 -16.17
C TRP A 23 10.68 -7.14 -16.24
N LYS A 24 9.70 -7.94 -16.67
CA LYS A 24 9.74 -9.41 -16.54
C LYS A 24 10.31 -10.13 -17.76
N ALA A 25 10.19 -9.57 -18.95
CA ALA A 25 10.51 -10.25 -20.21
C ALA A 25 11.57 -9.55 -21.06
N TRP A 26 11.77 -8.24 -20.88
CA TRP A 26 12.75 -7.51 -21.68
C TRP A 26 14.18 -7.71 -21.15
N PRO A 27 15.18 -7.92 -22.02
CA PRO A 27 16.56 -8.16 -21.58
C PRO A 27 17.12 -7.02 -20.72
N GLU A 28 17.80 -7.35 -19.63
CA GLU A 28 18.41 -6.36 -18.72
C GLU A 28 19.41 -5.45 -19.46
N ARG A 29 20.20 -6.02 -20.38
CA ARG A 29 21.15 -5.27 -21.24
C ARG A 29 20.49 -4.22 -22.13
N LEU A 30 19.18 -4.32 -22.35
CA LEU A 30 18.37 -3.39 -23.14
C LEU A 30 17.49 -2.49 -22.25
N GLY A 31 17.76 -2.45 -20.95
CA GLY A 31 17.08 -1.57 -20.00
C GLY A 31 15.89 -2.20 -19.28
N GLY A 32 15.64 -3.51 -19.44
CA GLY A 32 14.63 -4.25 -18.68
C GLY A 32 15.08 -4.69 -17.28
N GLY A 33 14.36 -5.63 -16.68
CA GLY A 33 14.75 -6.27 -15.42
C GLY A 33 14.63 -5.39 -14.18
N THR A 34 15.36 -5.77 -13.12
CA THR A 34 15.23 -5.13 -11.79
C THR A 34 15.57 -3.65 -11.79
N ALA A 35 16.53 -3.22 -12.61
CA ALA A 35 16.90 -1.82 -12.76
C ALA A 35 15.78 -0.96 -13.36
N TYR A 36 14.91 -1.54 -14.21
CA TYR A 36 13.73 -0.83 -14.73
C TYR A 36 12.73 -0.54 -13.62
N SER A 37 12.31 -1.59 -12.88
CA SER A 37 11.37 -1.47 -11.77
C SER A 37 11.87 -0.53 -10.68
N ARG A 38 13.17 -0.59 -10.32
CA ARG A 38 13.77 0.33 -9.34
C ARG A 38 13.69 1.80 -9.77
N ARG A 39 14.00 2.11 -11.04
CA ARG A 39 13.93 3.48 -11.57
C ARG A 39 12.51 4.04 -11.54
N PHE A 40 11.51 3.19 -11.84
CA PHE A 40 10.12 3.58 -11.71
C PHE A 40 9.74 3.88 -10.25
N LYS A 41 10.10 2.98 -9.32
CA LYS A 41 9.84 3.16 -7.88
C LYS A 41 10.49 4.44 -7.34
N ASP A 42 11.74 4.72 -7.73
CA ASP A 42 12.43 5.96 -7.38
C ASP A 42 11.69 7.19 -7.93
N ALA A 43 11.33 7.19 -9.21
CA ALA A 43 10.64 8.30 -9.85
C ALA A 43 9.26 8.56 -9.21
N TRP A 44 8.53 7.50 -8.84
CA TRP A 44 7.25 7.61 -8.17
C TRP A 44 7.38 8.26 -6.79
N VAL A 45 8.36 7.83 -5.98
CA VAL A 45 8.61 8.44 -4.66
C VAL A 45 9.04 9.90 -4.79
N VAL A 46 9.92 10.22 -5.75
CA VAL A 46 10.38 11.59 -6.02
C VAL A 46 9.22 12.49 -6.43
N HIS A 47 8.32 12.02 -7.29
CA HIS A 47 7.11 12.76 -7.70
C HIS A 47 6.19 13.04 -6.50
N ASN A 48 6.03 12.05 -5.62
CA ASN A 48 5.09 12.11 -4.49
C ASN A 48 5.69 12.66 -3.19
N LYS A 49 6.95 13.11 -3.19
CA LYS A 49 7.68 13.42 -1.95
C LYS A 49 7.01 14.46 -1.06
N SER A 50 6.33 15.46 -1.62
CA SER A 50 5.60 16.48 -0.84
C SER A 50 4.45 15.86 -0.05
N TYR A 51 3.66 14.98 -0.68
CA TYR A 51 2.55 14.27 -0.06
C TYR A 51 3.04 13.25 0.98
N ILE A 52 4.12 12.52 0.67
CA ILE A 52 4.77 11.60 1.62
C ILE A 52 5.22 12.36 2.87
N LYS A 53 5.90 13.51 2.71
CA LYS A 53 6.36 14.33 3.85
C LYS A 53 5.17 14.87 4.66
N ALA A 54 4.14 15.35 4.00
CA ALA A 54 2.94 15.87 4.65
C ALA A 54 2.20 14.78 5.45
N ALA A 55 2.00 13.60 4.87
CA ALA A 55 1.35 12.47 5.52
C ALA A 55 2.20 11.93 6.68
N ALA A 56 3.52 11.78 6.49
CA ALA A 56 4.43 11.36 7.56
C ALA A 56 4.39 12.33 8.75
N ALA A 57 4.40 13.64 8.49
CA ALA A 57 4.28 14.66 9.54
C ALA A 57 2.92 14.59 10.25
N LYS A 58 1.82 14.48 9.50
CA LYS A 58 0.45 14.36 10.03
C LYS A 58 0.31 13.20 11.01
N TYR A 59 0.98 12.09 10.75
CA TYR A 59 0.89 10.87 11.55
C TYR A 59 2.11 10.60 12.44
N SER A 60 2.99 11.59 12.62
CA SER A 60 4.19 11.50 13.47
C SER A 60 5.08 10.29 13.14
N LEU A 61 5.36 10.09 11.85
CA LEU A 61 6.18 9.02 11.32
C LEU A 61 7.52 9.55 10.79
N PRO A 62 8.59 8.74 10.83
CA PRO A 62 9.76 8.99 9.99
C PRO A 62 9.36 9.00 8.52
N ILE A 63 9.85 9.99 7.77
CA ILE A 63 9.55 10.17 6.34
C ILE A 63 10.02 8.93 5.56
N GLU A 64 11.21 8.42 5.88
CA GLU A 64 11.83 7.28 5.22
C GLU A 64 11.05 5.97 5.45
N LEU A 65 10.35 5.82 6.57
CA LEU A 65 9.48 4.66 6.82
C LEU A 65 8.32 4.64 5.81
N LEU A 66 7.58 5.75 5.71
CA LEU A 66 6.47 5.86 4.76
C LEU A 66 6.96 5.77 3.31
N ALA A 67 8.06 6.45 2.99
CA ALA A 67 8.67 6.38 1.66
C ALA A 67 9.11 4.96 1.30
N GLY A 68 9.65 4.20 2.26
CA GLY A 68 10.06 2.81 2.08
C GLY A 68 8.87 1.90 1.78
N VAL A 69 7.77 2.06 2.51
CA VAL A 69 6.51 1.35 2.22
C VAL A 69 6.01 1.69 0.82
N CYS A 70 5.90 2.98 0.46
CA CYS A 70 5.52 3.38 -0.90
C CYS A 70 6.44 2.76 -1.96
N TRP A 71 7.76 2.81 -1.77
CA TRP A 71 8.73 2.29 -2.72
C TRP A 71 8.62 0.78 -2.92
N ILE A 72 8.39 0.01 -1.85
CA ILE A 72 8.22 -1.45 -1.93
C ILE A 72 6.97 -1.81 -2.72
N GLU A 73 5.86 -1.11 -2.47
CA GLU A 73 4.55 -1.46 -3.01
C GLU A 73 4.33 -1.00 -4.46
N VAL A 74 4.86 0.17 -4.84
CA VAL A 74 4.62 0.70 -6.19
C VAL A 74 5.27 -0.17 -7.26
N GLY A 75 4.54 -0.41 -8.34
CA GLY A 75 5.04 -1.18 -9.48
C GLY A 75 5.17 -2.69 -9.23
N GLY A 76 4.41 -3.24 -8.29
CA GLY A 76 4.24 -4.69 -8.08
C GLY A 76 3.29 -5.29 -9.12
N ASP A 77 2.00 -5.00 -9.00
CA ASP A 77 0.95 -5.37 -9.94
C ASP A 77 0.36 -4.13 -10.65
N PRO A 78 -0.17 -4.25 -11.89
CA PRO A 78 -0.85 -3.14 -12.55
C PRO A 78 -2.19 -2.88 -11.85
N ASN A 79 -2.45 -1.64 -11.48
CA ASN A 79 -3.67 -1.23 -10.75
C ASN A 79 -5.00 -1.73 -11.40
N PHE A 80 -5.02 -1.98 -12.71
CA PHE A 80 -6.21 -2.51 -13.41
C PHE A 80 -6.57 -3.95 -13.01
N VAL A 81 -5.59 -4.78 -12.63
CA VAL A 81 -5.79 -6.19 -12.29
C VAL A 81 -6.57 -6.31 -10.98
N ASP A 82 -6.26 -5.46 -10.01
CA ASP A 82 -6.93 -5.44 -8.71
C ASP A 82 -8.38 -4.94 -8.81
N ARG A 83 -8.63 -3.90 -9.63
CA ARG A 83 -9.99 -3.40 -9.91
C ARG A 83 -10.86 -4.46 -10.58
N LEU A 84 -10.31 -5.20 -11.55
CA LEU A 84 -11.01 -6.31 -12.19
C LEU A 84 -11.27 -7.46 -11.20
N GLY A 85 -10.29 -7.78 -10.36
CA GLY A 85 -10.42 -8.78 -9.31
C GLY A 85 -11.53 -8.44 -8.31
N PHE A 86 -11.65 -7.18 -7.90
CA PHE A 86 -12.72 -6.72 -7.02
C PHE A 86 -14.10 -6.82 -7.67
N GLU A 87 -14.29 -6.32 -8.89
CA GLU A 87 -15.61 -6.34 -9.53
C GLU A 87 -16.09 -7.78 -9.77
N ILE A 88 -15.18 -8.71 -10.09
CA ILE A 88 -15.50 -10.15 -10.16
C ILE A 88 -15.95 -10.68 -8.78
N ARG A 89 -15.22 -10.37 -7.71
CA ARG A 89 -15.53 -10.81 -6.33
C ARG A 89 -16.82 -10.18 -5.78
N ALA A 90 -17.13 -8.94 -6.18
CA ALA A 90 -18.33 -8.23 -5.80
C ALA A 90 -19.55 -8.80 -6.54
N PHE A 91 -19.42 -9.07 -7.84
CA PHE A 91 -20.47 -9.68 -8.66
C PHE A 91 -20.84 -11.09 -8.18
N ASP A 92 -19.87 -11.91 -7.76
CA ASP A 92 -20.09 -13.25 -7.20
C ASP A 92 -20.99 -13.22 -5.94
N ARG A 93 -21.09 -12.07 -5.25
CA ARG A 93 -21.94 -11.87 -4.05
C ARG A 93 -23.26 -11.16 -4.30
N LEU A 94 -23.43 -10.54 -5.47
CA LEU A 94 -24.70 -9.89 -5.86
C LEU A 94 -25.76 -10.92 -6.29
N GLY A 95 -25.34 -12.12 -6.70
CA GLY A 95 -26.25 -13.24 -6.91
C GLY A 95 -26.37 -14.08 -5.65
N ASN A 96 -27.59 -14.51 -5.30
CA ASN A 96 -27.86 -15.49 -4.25
C ASN A 96 -27.39 -16.89 -4.69
N ARG A 97 -26.12 -17.00 -5.11
CA ARG A 97 -25.52 -18.22 -5.65
C ARG A 97 -25.18 -19.14 -4.48
N PRO A 98 -25.54 -20.43 -4.55
CA PRO A 98 -25.35 -21.37 -3.45
C PRO A 98 -23.86 -21.63 -3.12
N HIS A 99 -22.95 -21.24 -4.01
CA HIS A 99 -21.51 -21.40 -3.84
C HIS A 99 -20.78 -20.12 -4.21
N LEU A 100 -20.05 -19.56 -3.25
CA LEU A 100 -19.08 -18.48 -3.48
C LEU A 100 -17.82 -19.10 -4.09
N ILE A 101 -17.50 -18.73 -5.32
CA ILE A 101 -16.34 -19.26 -6.06
C ILE A 101 -15.09 -18.43 -5.76
N THR A 102 -15.29 -17.17 -5.37
CA THR A 102 -14.22 -16.19 -5.20
C THR A 102 -14.00 -15.75 -3.74
N SER A 103 -12.77 -15.34 -3.44
CA SER A 103 -12.42 -14.79 -2.12
C SER A 103 -13.17 -13.48 -1.81
N PRO A 104 -13.30 -13.12 -0.51
CA PRO A 104 -13.45 -11.77 0.01
C PRO A 104 -13.22 -10.56 -0.92
N PRO A 105 -14.16 -9.71 -1.38
CA PRO A 105 -13.81 -8.40 -1.96
C PRO A 105 -12.92 -7.59 -1.03
N LEU A 106 -13.19 -7.71 0.28
CA LEU A 106 -12.42 -7.15 1.39
C LEU A 106 -10.93 -7.58 1.44
N LYS A 107 -10.56 -8.69 0.77
CA LYS A 107 -9.17 -9.17 0.66
C LYS A 107 -8.44 -8.62 -0.57
N THR A 108 -9.08 -7.75 -1.35
CA THR A 108 -8.45 -7.12 -2.51
C THR A 108 -7.66 -5.90 -2.05
N SER A 109 -6.39 -5.86 -2.42
CA SER A 109 -5.51 -4.70 -2.27
C SER A 109 -5.74 -3.71 -3.40
N PHE A 110 -5.64 -2.42 -3.12
CA PHE A 110 -5.86 -1.37 -4.11
C PHE A 110 -4.83 -0.26 -4.01
N GLY A 111 -4.63 0.40 -5.14
CA GLY A 111 -3.80 1.59 -5.29
C GLY A 111 -2.30 1.28 -5.23
N TRP A 112 -1.52 2.34 -5.38
CA TRP A 112 -0.07 2.32 -5.53
C TRP A 112 0.69 1.70 -4.34
N VAL A 113 0.09 1.72 -3.15
CA VAL A 113 0.65 1.21 -1.89
C VAL A 113 -0.07 -0.07 -1.43
N SER A 114 -0.84 -0.72 -2.31
CA SER A 114 -1.41 -2.08 -2.15
C SER A 114 -2.22 -2.33 -0.87
N ILE A 115 -2.95 -1.32 -0.38
CA ILE A 115 -3.71 -1.46 0.88
C ILE A 115 -4.99 -2.27 0.63
N GLN A 116 -5.20 -3.31 1.44
CA GLN A 116 -6.43 -4.11 1.41
C GLN A 116 -7.64 -3.29 1.85
N LEU A 117 -8.79 -3.49 1.19
CA LEU A 117 -10.04 -2.80 1.56
C LEU A 117 -10.42 -2.99 3.03
N ARG A 118 -10.26 -4.20 3.57
CA ARG A 118 -10.48 -4.45 5.00
C ARG A 118 -9.56 -3.60 5.87
N THR A 119 -8.27 -3.57 5.54
CA THR A 119 -7.26 -2.78 6.26
C THR A 119 -7.59 -1.30 6.18
N ALA A 120 -7.97 -0.78 5.02
CA ALA A 120 -8.39 0.60 4.85
C ALA A 120 -9.64 0.92 5.68
N ALA A 121 -10.66 0.06 5.65
CA ALA A 121 -11.88 0.25 6.43
C ALA A 121 -11.61 0.30 7.93
N VAL A 122 -10.85 -0.66 8.45
CA VAL A 122 -10.41 -0.67 9.85
C VAL A 122 -9.58 0.58 10.16
N THR A 123 -8.71 0.99 9.23
CA THR A 123 -7.88 2.20 9.38
C THR A 123 -8.71 3.47 9.47
N LEU A 124 -9.88 3.50 8.86
CA LEU A 124 -10.84 4.60 8.92
C LEU A 124 -11.80 4.49 10.12
N GLY A 125 -11.67 3.45 10.95
CA GLY A 125 -12.53 3.23 12.12
C GLY A 125 -13.88 2.61 11.78
N MET A 126 -14.01 2.01 10.59
CA MET A 126 -15.24 1.35 10.13
C MET A 126 -15.23 -0.13 10.48
N ASN A 127 -16.42 -0.72 10.62
CA ASN A 127 -16.56 -2.17 10.73
C ASN A 127 -16.69 -2.78 9.32
N PRO A 128 -15.64 -3.44 8.77
CA PRO A 128 -15.65 -3.96 7.41
C PRO A 128 -16.71 -5.03 7.16
N ASP A 129 -17.15 -5.73 8.21
CA ASP A 129 -18.14 -6.81 8.09
C ASP A 129 -19.59 -6.28 8.06
N GLU A 130 -19.79 -4.98 8.31
CA GLU A 130 -21.08 -4.28 8.21
C GLU A 130 -21.19 -3.38 6.97
N MET A 131 -20.10 -3.22 6.19
CA MET A 131 -20.10 -2.39 5.00
C MET A 131 -20.80 -3.05 3.82
N ASP A 132 -21.65 -2.31 3.13
CA ASP A 132 -22.27 -2.78 1.88
C ASP A 132 -21.33 -2.64 0.66
N ILE A 133 -21.72 -3.24 -0.46
CA ILE A 133 -20.92 -3.24 -1.70
C ILE A 133 -20.72 -1.81 -2.25
N SER A 134 -21.68 -0.90 -2.06
CA SER A 134 -21.58 0.48 -2.54
C SER A 134 -20.56 1.27 -1.73
N GLN A 135 -20.54 1.08 -0.41
CA GLN A 135 -19.55 1.64 0.49
C GLN A 135 -18.16 1.08 0.18
N LEU A 136 -18.05 -0.24 -0.03
CA LEU A 136 -16.78 -0.87 -0.41
C LEU A 136 -16.26 -0.36 -1.76
N ARG A 137 -17.14 -0.13 -2.74
CA ARG A 137 -16.76 0.43 -4.05
C ARG A 137 -16.31 1.88 -3.94
N SER A 138 -17.01 2.69 -3.13
CA SER A 138 -16.64 4.09 -2.91
C SER A 138 -15.29 4.19 -2.19
N LEU A 139 -15.05 3.33 -1.20
CA LEU A 139 -13.75 3.21 -0.54
C LEU A 139 -12.65 2.77 -1.52
N ALA A 140 -12.92 1.81 -2.41
CA ALA A 140 -11.97 1.39 -3.44
C ALA A 140 -11.60 2.55 -4.38
N ASN A 141 -12.58 3.32 -4.85
CA ASN A 141 -12.33 4.51 -5.68
C ASN A 141 -11.42 5.52 -4.97
N CYS A 142 -11.63 5.74 -3.67
CA CYS A 142 -10.77 6.61 -2.87
C CYS A 142 -9.33 6.09 -2.80
N ILE A 143 -9.16 4.80 -2.49
CA ILE A 143 -7.83 4.18 -2.33
C ILE A 143 -7.07 4.12 -3.65
N GLU A 144 -7.76 4.07 -4.81
CA GLU A 144 -7.12 4.13 -6.12
C GLU A 144 -6.47 5.49 -6.42
N THR A 145 -6.89 6.57 -5.75
CA THR A 145 -6.27 7.90 -5.93
C THR A 145 -4.93 8.00 -5.21
N ASP A 146 -3.90 8.48 -5.90
CA ASP A 146 -2.50 8.50 -5.43
C ASP A 146 -2.31 9.26 -4.11
N ILE A 147 -2.87 10.46 -3.97
CA ILE A 147 -2.75 11.30 -2.76
C ILE A 147 -3.40 10.61 -1.56
N TYR A 148 -4.65 10.13 -1.72
CA TYR A 148 -5.37 9.48 -0.63
C TYR A 148 -4.70 8.17 -0.24
N ASN A 149 -4.18 7.42 -1.20
CA ASN A 149 -3.47 6.16 -0.96
C ASN A 149 -2.24 6.34 -0.04
N ILE A 150 -1.47 7.42 -0.23
CA ILE A 150 -0.34 7.77 0.65
C ILE A 150 -0.82 8.12 2.07
N ASP A 151 -1.89 8.92 2.18
CA ASP A 151 -2.43 9.34 3.48
C ASP A 151 -2.93 8.14 4.30
N ILE A 152 -3.69 7.24 3.67
CA ILE A 152 -4.21 6.05 4.35
C ILE A 152 -3.09 5.06 4.70
N ALA A 153 -2.03 4.96 3.90
CA ALA A 153 -0.84 4.17 4.23
C ALA A 153 -0.16 4.71 5.50
N ALA A 154 0.05 6.02 5.56
CA ALA A 154 0.63 6.68 6.73
C ALA A 154 -0.25 6.47 7.98
N LYS A 155 -1.57 6.62 7.86
CA LYS A 155 -2.50 6.35 8.96
C LYS A 155 -2.39 4.90 9.43
N HIS A 156 -2.32 3.95 8.50
CA HIS A 156 -2.20 2.54 8.83
C HIS A 156 -0.89 2.23 9.57
N ILE A 157 0.25 2.75 9.10
CA ILE A 157 1.56 2.61 9.74
C ILE A 157 1.53 3.13 11.18
N ARG A 158 0.88 4.27 11.44
CA ARG A 158 0.71 4.80 12.80
C ARG A 158 -0.11 3.86 13.67
N MET A 159 -1.21 3.32 13.16
CA MET A 159 -2.00 2.34 13.90
C MET A 159 -1.22 1.07 14.24
N LEU A 160 -0.34 0.60 13.35
CA LEU A 160 0.55 -0.54 13.64
C LEU A 160 1.55 -0.20 14.76
N ALA A 161 2.10 1.01 14.74
CA ALA A 161 2.97 1.48 15.81
C ALA A 161 2.23 1.62 17.15
N ASP A 162 0.96 2.05 17.14
CA ASP A 162 0.11 2.13 18.33
C ASP A 162 -0.25 0.74 18.88
N TYR A 163 -0.51 -0.21 17.98
CA TYR A 163 -0.83 -1.59 18.31
C TYR A 163 0.31 -2.27 19.10
N ASP A 164 1.56 -2.04 18.71
CA ASP A 164 2.74 -2.54 19.43
C ASP A 164 3.23 -1.56 20.54
N HIS A 165 2.44 -0.53 20.86
CA HIS A 165 2.69 0.47 21.92
C HIS A 165 3.99 1.29 21.79
N PHE A 166 4.41 1.59 20.56
CA PHE A 166 5.60 2.39 20.31
C PHE A 166 5.35 3.90 20.52
N SER A 167 5.96 4.44 21.58
CA SER A 167 5.95 5.86 21.92
C SER A 167 6.90 6.72 21.06
N SER A 168 7.90 6.09 20.45
CA SER A 168 8.79 6.70 19.47
C SER A 168 9.16 5.67 18.40
N ILE A 169 9.49 6.11 17.19
CA ILE A 169 9.82 5.20 16.08
C ILE A 169 11.31 5.34 15.75
N GLY A 170 12.12 4.45 16.33
CA GLY A 170 13.51 4.24 16.00
C GLY A 170 13.69 3.14 14.94
N MET A 171 14.94 2.77 14.67
CA MET A 171 15.25 1.78 13.63
C MET A 171 14.70 0.38 13.93
N GLU A 172 14.62 -0.01 15.19
CA GLU A 172 14.06 -1.31 15.57
C GLU A 172 12.54 -1.32 15.38
N GLU A 173 11.87 -0.23 15.79
CA GLU A 173 10.44 -0.06 15.57
C GLU A 173 10.12 -0.03 14.07
N VAL A 174 10.95 0.61 13.24
CA VAL A 174 10.81 0.55 11.77
C VAL A 174 10.84 -0.88 11.26
N ARG A 175 11.73 -1.74 11.78
CA ARG A 175 11.80 -3.16 11.34
C ARG A 175 10.50 -3.89 11.64
N ILE A 176 9.99 -3.72 12.87
CA ILE A 176 8.76 -4.37 13.33
C ILE A 176 7.54 -3.83 12.59
N ILE A 177 7.41 -2.50 12.47
CA ILE A 177 6.29 -1.86 11.78
C ILE A 177 6.26 -2.26 10.29
N GLY A 178 7.43 -2.31 9.62
CA GLY A 178 7.50 -2.80 8.24
C GLY A 178 7.06 -4.26 8.11
N ALA A 179 7.48 -5.13 9.03
CA ALA A 179 7.03 -6.52 9.05
C ALA A 179 5.52 -6.65 9.34
N ARG A 180 4.98 -5.82 10.24
CA ARG A 180 3.54 -5.69 10.52
C ARG A 180 2.75 -5.22 9.30
N TYR A 181 3.31 -4.32 8.49
CA TYR A 181 2.65 -3.85 7.27
C TYR A 181 2.43 -5.01 6.29
N ASN A 182 3.43 -5.88 6.15
CA ASN A 182 3.35 -7.07 5.28
C ASN A 182 2.46 -8.19 5.84
N TRP A 183 2.54 -8.47 7.15
CA TRP A 183 1.90 -9.63 7.76
C TRP A 183 0.58 -9.34 8.48
N GLY A 184 0.29 -8.09 8.78
CA GLY A 184 -0.83 -7.65 9.60
C GLY A 184 -0.64 -7.86 11.11
N THR A 185 -1.72 -7.64 11.87
CA THR A 185 -1.75 -7.71 13.34
C THR A 185 -2.19 -9.05 13.91
N SER A 186 -2.51 -10.04 13.07
CA SER A 186 -3.01 -11.34 13.52
C SER A 186 -1.94 -12.21 14.19
N ARG A 187 -0.66 -11.97 13.89
CA ARG A 187 0.49 -12.69 14.45
C ARG A 187 0.96 -12.05 15.75
N SER A 188 1.53 -12.84 16.66
CA SER A 188 2.18 -12.29 17.85
C SER A 188 3.45 -11.51 17.47
N LEU A 189 3.93 -10.65 18.37
CA LEU A 189 5.19 -9.92 18.15
C LEU A 189 6.38 -10.89 17.97
N ASP A 190 6.42 -11.98 18.73
CA ASP A 190 7.48 -13.00 18.61
C ASP A 190 7.43 -13.72 17.26
N GLU A 191 6.25 -13.89 16.67
CA GLU A 191 6.11 -14.44 15.32
C GLU A 191 6.55 -13.44 14.25
N ILE A 192 6.22 -12.15 14.41
CA ILE A 192 6.69 -11.08 13.50
C ILE A 192 8.23 -11.03 13.50
N LYS A 193 8.86 -11.13 14.67
CA LYS A 193 10.33 -11.07 14.80
C LYS A 193 11.07 -12.22 14.11
N LYS A 194 10.39 -13.31 13.73
CA LYS A 194 10.99 -14.40 12.96
C LYS A 194 11.30 -14.01 11.51
N ASP A 195 10.60 -13.01 10.96
CA ASP A 195 10.83 -12.50 9.61
C ASP A 195 10.64 -10.99 9.55
N LEU A 196 11.76 -10.28 9.70
CA LEU A 196 11.84 -8.83 9.58
C LEU A 196 12.28 -8.37 8.18
N SER A 197 12.26 -9.24 7.16
CA SER A 197 12.82 -8.94 5.83
C SER A 197 12.29 -7.64 5.21
N TYR A 198 10.98 -7.39 5.32
CA TYR A 198 10.34 -6.17 4.82
C TYR A 198 10.88 -4.92 5.52
N GLY A 199 10.84 -4.88 6.86
CA GLY A 199 11.37 -3.76 7.62
C GLY A 199 12.89 -3.62 7.52
N ASN A 200 13.62 -4.73 7.38
CA ASN A 200 15.05 -4.74 7.13
C ASN A 200 15.40 -4.09 5.80
N PHE A 201 14.60 -4.31 4.76
CA PHE A 201 14.78 -3.62 3.49
C PHE A 201 14.71 -2.10 3.67
N ILE A 202 13.71 -1.60 4.41
CA ILE A 202 13.53 -0.16 4.66
C ILE A 202 14.75 0.41 5.39
N VAL A 203 15.16 -0.21 6.50
CA VAL A 203 16.32 0.26 7.28
C VAL A 203 17.61 0.20 6.45
N ASN A 204 17.82 -0.86 5.67
CA ASN A 204 19.01 -0.98 4.83
C ASN A 204 19.01 0.02 3.67
N SER A 205 17.84 0.50 3.26
CA SER A 205 17.66 1.49 2.19
C SER A 205 17.52 2.93 2.73
N TRP A 206 17.70 3.15 4.04
CA TRP A 206 17.36 4.42 4.69
C TRP A 206 18.00 5.65 4.03
N SER A 207 19.30 5.59 3.73
CA SER A 207 20.02 6.70 3.08
C SER A 207 19.50 6.99 1.67
N HIS A 208 19.13 5.96 0.91
CA HIS A 208 18.53 6.11 -0.42
C HIS A 208 17.16 6.76 -0.33
N LEU A 209 16.29 6.25 0.55
CA LEU A 209 14.94 6.78 0.78
C LEU A 209 14.97 8.24 1.26
N LYS A 210 15.95 8.58 2.12
CA LYS A 210 16.20 9.96 2.53
C LYS A 210 16.57 10.85 1.35
N GLN A 211 17.41 10.39 0.44
CA GLN A 211 17.77 11.14 -0.77
C GLN A 211 16.57 11.37 -1.69
N LEU A 212 15.70 10.38 -1.88
CA LEU A 212 14.49 10.51 -2.70
C LEU A 212 13.48 11.53 -2.14
N THR A 213 13.51 11.76 -0.82
CA THR A 213 12.52 12.59 -0.09
C THR A 213 13.06 13.95 0.35
N MET A 214 14.31 14.27 0.05
CA MET A 214 14.87 15.62 0.19
C MET A 214 14.13 16.60 -0.73
#